data_AF-A0A7L3X6L1-F1
#
_entry.id   AF-A0A7L3X6L1-F1
#
_cell.length_a   1.000
_cell.length_b   1.000
_cell.length_c   1.000
_cell.angle_alpha   90.00
_cell.angle_beta   90.00
_cell.angle_gamma   90.00
#
_symmetry.space_group_name_H-M   'P 1'
#
loop_
_entity.id
_entity.type
_entity.pdbx_description
1 polymer ?
#
loop_
_entity_poly.entity_id
_entity_poly.type
_entity_poly.pdbx_seq_one_letter_code
_entity_poly.pdbx_strand_id
1 'polypeptide(L)'
;SRPWGGRGGVSQVCSVPPAMCPHRSIEDCLPPLCDFPSKRLSASRRKQYYIIQAIRNSDLIPRAKGRKSLQRLENTRYLMTLLEQDECSSADEELSHSAPPSIFTEACNNETYVEIWNDFMNRSGEEQERVLLYLEEEARKKHKRNLPVKNEDKWK
;
A
#
# COMPACT_ATOMS: atom_id res chain seq x y z
N SER A 1 -76.69 -8.83 8.23
CA SER A 1 -76.70 -7.36 8.40
C SER A 1 -75.27 -6.84 8.54
N ARG A 2 -74.85 -5.88 7.70
CA ARG A 2 -73.78 -4.91 8.05
C ARG A 2 -74.40 -3.85 9.02
N PRO A 3 -73.74 -2.83 9.61
CA PRO A 3 -72.34 -2.35 9.53
C PRO A 3 -71.71 -1.76 10.85
N TRP A 4 -70.38 -1.55 10.83
CA TRP A 4 -69.59 -0.35 11.25
C TRP A 4 -69.46 0.15 12.71
N GLY A 5 -68.23 0.63 12.99
CA GLY A 5 -67.82 1.54 14.09
C GLY A 5 -66.78 0.89 15.01
N GLY A 6 -65.55 1.36 15.21
CA GLY A 6 -64.87 2.64 14.98
C GLY A 6 -63.76 2.75 16.05
N ARG A 7 -62.83 3.71 15.88
CA ARG A 7 -61.61 3.99 16.68
C ARG A 7 -60.41 3.12 16.30
N GLY A 8 -59.23 3.65 15.99
CA GLY A 8 -58.65 4.93 16.35
C GLY A 8 -57.22 4.63 16.79
N GLY A 9 -56.29 4.60 15.84
CA GLY A 9 -54.87 4.41 16.10
C GLY A 9 -54.14 5.68 15.74
N VAL A 10 -53.94 6.53 16.75
CA VAL A 10 -53.20 7.80 16.68
C VAL A 10 -51.84 7.56 16.04
N SER A 11 -51.62 8.12 14.85
CA SER A 11 -50.27 8.26 14.30
C SER A 11 -49.57 9.34 15.10
N GLN A 12 -48.71 8.93 16.03
CA GLN A 12 -47.81 9.85 16.71
C GLN A 12 -46.72 10.27 15.73
N VAL A 13 -47.02 11.31 14.96
CA VAL A 13 -46.03 12.05 14.18
C VAL A 13 -45.23 12.92 15.14
N CYS A 14 -44.03 12.45 15.50
CA CYS A 14 -43.03 13.30 16.13
C CYS A 14 -42.65 14.40 15.14
N SER A 15 -43.20 15.60 15.32
CA SER A 15 -42.80 16.80 14.58
C SER A 15 -41.43 17.26 15.08
N VAL A 16 -40.48 17.45 14.16
CA VAL A 16 -39.16 18.04 14.43
C VAL A 16 -39.06 19.31 13.57
N PRO A 17 -38.55 20.44 14.10
CA PRO A 17 -38.46 21.68 13.33
C PRO A 17 -37.35 21.61 12.27
N PRO A 18 -37.42 22.41 11.18
CA PRO A 18 -36.41 22.39 10.14
C PRO A 18 -35.24 23.29 10.57
N ALA A 19 -34.08 22.69 10.83
CA ALA A 19 -32.82 23.41 10.87
C ALA A 19 -31.97 22.97 9.67
N MET A 20 -31.77 23.93 8.76
CA MET A 20 -30.76 23.90 7.71
C MET A 20 -29.37 23.84 8.36
N CYS A 21 -28.56 22.84 8.02
CA CYS A 21 -27.10 22.90 8.05
C CYS A 21 -26.52 21.79 7.16
N PRO A 22 -25.35 22.02 6.54
CA PRO A 22 -24.87 21.29 5.38
C PRO A 22 -24.06 20.05 5.80
N HIS A 23 -24.14 18.99 4.97
CA HIS A 23 -23.50 17.68 5.17
C HIS A 23 -24.15 16.77 6.24
N ARG A 24 -25.38 16.29 6.00
CA ARG A 24 -25.91 15.13 6.74
C ARG A 24 -25.17 13.87 6.28
N SER A 25 -24.54 13.14 7.21
CA SER A 25 -24.09 11.78 6.92
C SER A 25 -25.32 10.90 6.72
N ILE A 26 -25.17 9.83 5.93
CA ILE A 26 -26.29 8.93 5.58
C ILE A 26 -26.95 8.37 6.85
N GLU A 27 -26.21 8.26 7.96
CA GLU A 27 -26.72 7.78 9.25
C GLU A 27 -27.88 8.61 9.81
N ASP A 28 -27.87 9.93 9.65
CA ASP A 28 -28.90 10.83 10.20
C ASP A 28 -30.21 10.81 9.39
N CYS A 29 -30.19 10.20 8.21
CA CYS A 29 -31.34 10.05 7.32
C CYS A 29 -32.04 8.69 7.49
N LEU A 30 -31.47 7.76 8.26
CA LEU A 30 -32.02 6.41 8.44
C LEU A 30 -32.81 6.29 9.76
N PRO A 31 -34.05 5.76 9.73
CA PRO A 31 -34.83 5.51 10.95
C PRO A 31 -34.06 4.63 11.94
N PRO A 32 -34.18 4.85 13.28
CA PRO A 32 -33.59 3.97 14.29
C PRO A 32 -33.96 2.50 14.03
N LEU A 33 -32.97 1.60 14.01
CA LEU A 33 -33.25 0.17 13.90
C LEU A 33 -33.90 -0.27 15.21
N CYS A 34 -35.16 -0.71 15.15
CA CYS A 34 -35.75 -1.40 16.28
C CYS A 34 -35.15 -2.81 16.39
N ASP A 35 -34.55 -3.14 17.54
CA ASP A 35 -33.86 -4.41 17.83
C ASP A 35 -34.80 -5.64 17.95
N PHE A 36 -36.02 -5.56 17.42
CA PHE A 36 -36.95 -6.68 17.48
C PHE A 36 -36.55 -7.79 16.51
N PRO A 37 -36.64 -9.07 16.93
CA PRO A 37 -36.30 -10.19 16.06
C PRO A 37 -37.19 -10.13 14.81
N SER A 38 -36.53 -10.07 13.64
CA SER A 38 -37.12 -10.00 12.29
C SER A 38 -38.32 -10.95 12.07
N LYS A 39 -38.35 -12.09 12.78
CA LYS A 39 -39.41 -13.10 12.77
C LYS A 39 -40.77 -12.62 13.30
N ARG A 40 -40.81 -11.57 14.14
CA ARG A 40 -42.04 -10.95 14.68
C ARG A 40 -42.53 -9.75 13.87
N LEU A 41 -41.84 -9.40 12.78
CA LEU A 41 -42.23 -8.32 11.88
C LEU A 41 -43.11 -8.84 10.75
N SER A 42 -44.03 -8.00 10.28
CA SER A 42 -44.74 -8.22 9.02
C SER A 42 -43.75 -8.34 7.87
N ALA A 43 -44.14 -9.02 6.79
CA ALA A 43 -43.26 -9.23 5.62
C ALA A 43 -42.71 -7.91 5.05
N SER A 44 -43.50 -6.83 5.04
CA SER A 44 -43.09 -5.50 4.60
C SER A 44 -42.04 -4.87 5.52
N ARG A 45 -42.27 -4.88 6.84
CA ARG A 45 -41.31 -4.37 7.84
C ARG A 45 -40.03 -5.19 7.87
N ARG A 46 -40.13 -6.51 7.63
CA ARG A 46 -38.99 -7.41 7.51
C ARG A 46 -38.12 -7.09 6.29
N LYS A 47 -38.73 -6.83 5.14
CA LYS A 47 -38.02 -6.38 3.93
C LYS A 47 -37.31 -5.05 4.17
N GLN A 48 -38.01 -4.07 4.76
CA GLN A 48 -37.40 -2.78 5.10
C GLN A 48 -36.27 -2.92 6.12
N TYR A 49 -36.41 -3.79 7.12
CA TYR A 49 -35.36 -4.09 8.09
C TYR A 49 -34.07 -4.56 7.40
N TYR A 50 -34.17 -5.53 6.48
CA TYR A 50 -32.99 -6.01 5.74
C TYR A 50 -32.42 -4.98 4.78
N ILE A 51 -33.25 -4.14 4.16
CA ILE A 51 -32.79 -3.04 3.31
C ILE A 51 -32.00 -2.01 4.14
N ILE A 52 -32.55 -1.53 5.26
CA ILE A 52 -31.90 -0.57 6.14
C ILE A 52 -30.62 -1.16 6.74
N GLN A 53 -30.66 -2.44 7.12
CA GLN A 53 -29.49 -3.15 7.62
C GLN A 53 -28.40 -3.29 6.53
N ALA A 54 -28.77 -3.58 5.28
CA ALA A 54 -27.82 -3.67 4.18
C ALA A 54 -27.19 -2.30 3.85
N ILE A 55 -27.97 -1.21 3.87
CA ILE A 55 -27.47 0.15 3.66
C ILE A 55 -26.46 0.52 4.76
N ARG A 56 -26.79 0.28 6.03
CA ARG A 56 -25.86 0.48 7.15
C ARG A 56 -24.62 -0.41 7.07
N ASN A 57 -24.77 -1.61 6.51
CA ASN A 57 -23.65 -2.52 6.27
C ASN A 57 -22.81 -2.13 5.05
N SER A 58 -23.34 -1.38 4.08
CA SER A 58 -22.59 -0.92 2.91
C SER A 58 -21.78 0.35 3.19
N ASP A 59 -22.20 1.19 4.14
CA ASP A 59 -21.44 2.35 4.64
C ASP A 59 -20.23 1.93 5.51
N LEU A 60 -20.05 0.63 5.70
CA LEU A 60 -18.81 0.10 6.22
C LEU A 60 -17.73 0.29 5.15
N ILE A 61 -16.88 1.33 5.31
CA ILE A 61 -15.44 1.14 5.05
C ILE A 61 -15.15 -0.28 5.56
N PRO A 62 -14.69 -1.22 4.71
CA PRO A 62 -14.68 -2.63 5.06
C PRO A 62 -14.13 -2.79 6.48
N ARG A 63 -15.02 -3.05 7.45
CA ARG A 63 -14.63 -3.28 8.84
C ARG A 63 -13.82 -4.55 8.73
N ALA A 64 -12.52 -4.37 8.70
CA ALA A 64 -11.58 -5.42 8.42
C ALA A 64 -11.88 -6.63 9.30
N LYS A 65 -12.46 -7.69 8.71
CA LYS A 65 -12.74 -8.92 9.44
C LYS A 65 -11.41 -9.66 9.56
N GLY A 66 -10.84 -9.60 10.76
CA GLY A 66 -9.62 -10.31 11.12
C GLY A 66 -8.34 -9.47 11.01
N ARG A 67 -7.33 -9.92 11.76
CA ARG A 67 -6.05 -9.23 11.98
C ARG A 67 -5.37 -8.77 10.69
N LYS A 68 -5.32 -9.63 9.66
CA LYS A 68 -4.67 -9.31 8.36
C LYS A 68 -5.42 -8.21 7.61
N SER A 69 -6.74 -8.19 7.70
CA SER A 69 -7.53 -7.13 7.07
C SER A 69 -7.37 -5.80 7.81
N LEU A 70 -7.20 -5.85 9.14
CA LEU A 70 -7.07 -4.66 9.97
C LEU A 70 -5.70 -4.02 9.73
N GLN A 71 -4.66 -4.84 9.65
CA GLN A 71 -3.32 -4.41 9.23
C GLN A 71 -3.33 -3.76 7.83
N ARG A 72 -4.07 -4.31 6.86
CA ARG A 72 -4.17 -3.69 5.53
C ARG A 72 -4.80 -2.30 5.59
N LEU A 73 -5.83 -2.13 6.40
CA LEU A 73 -6.50 -0.84 6.57
C LEU A 73 -5.59 0.18 7.28
N GLU A 74 -4.85 -0.26 8.30
CA GLU A 74 -3.84 0.56 8.96
C GLU A 74 -2.72 0.96 7.99
N ASN A 75 -2.21 0.01 7.20
CA ASN A 75 -1.20 0.28 6.17
C ASN A 75 -1.71 1.32 5.15
N THR A 76 -2.95 1.20 4.68
CA THR A 76 -3.54 2.18 3.74
C THR A 76 -3.61 3.57 4.36
N ARG A 77 -4.02 3.69 5.63
CA ARG A 77 -4.06 4.99 6.32
C ARG A 77 -2.66 5.58 6.49
N TYR A 78 -1.71 4.77 6.90
CA TYR A 78 -0.32 5.18 7.05
C TYR A 78 0.28 5.71 5.74
N LEU A 79 0.05 5.01 4.63
CA LEU A 79 0.54 5.44 3.31
C LEU A 79 -0.07 6.78 2.88
N MET A 80 -1.36 7.03 3.12
CA MET A 80 -1.96 8.34 2.80
C MET A 80 -1.31 9.45 3.63
N THR A 81 -1.07 9.24 4.92
CA THR A 81 -0.39 10.23 5.77
C THR A 81 1.03 10.53 5.32
N LEU A 82 1.79 9.53 4.86
CA LEU A 82 3.14 9.77 4.32
C LEU A 82 3.11 10.62 3.04
N LEU A 83 2.15 10.37 2.15
CA LEU A 83 1.98 11.15 0.92
C LEU A 83 1.56 12.59 1.23
N GLU A 84 0.68 12.80 2.22
CA GLU A 84 0.31 14.12 2.72
C GLU A 84 1.51 14.89 3.32
N GLN A 85 2.45 14.18 3.96
CA GLN A 85 3.68 14.78 4.51
C GLN A 85 4.71 15.13 3.42
N ASP A 86 4.82 14.32 2.37
CA ASP A 86 5.70 14.60 1.23
C ASP A 86 5.28 15.89 0.51
N GLU A 87 3.97 16.12 0.31
CA GLU A 87 3.46 17.35 -0.29
C GLU A 87 3.63 18.59 0.63
N CYS A 88 3.67 18.40 1.96
CA CYS A 88 3.89 19.49 2.92
C CYS A 88 5.38 19.78 3.19
N SER A 89 6.30 18.91 2.75
CA SER A 89 7.75 19.14 2.77
C SER A 89 8.21 19.92 1.53
N SER A 90 7.49 20.98 1.17
CA SER A 90 8.00 21.99 0.26
C SER A 90 8.38 23.22 1.08
N ALA A 91 9.66 23.61 0.98
CA ALA A 91 10.29 24.74 1.66
C ALA A 91 10.77 24.49 3.10
N ASP A 92 11.73 23.57 3.28
CA ASP A 92 12.98 24.01 3.89
C ASP A 92 14.15 23.14 3.43
N GLU A 93 15.29 23.80 3.42
CA GLU A 93 16.58 23.47 2.89
C GLU A 93 17.27 22.39 3.74
N GLU A 94 16.90 21.12 3.58
CA GLU A 94 17.74 20.03 4.07
C GLU A 94 18.66 19.60 2.92
N LEU A 95 19.86 20.20 2.91
CA LEU A 95 21.08 19.65 2.32
C LEU A 95 21.29 18.25 2.92
N SER A 96 20.48 17.29 2.47
CA SER A 96 20.70 15.88 2.68
C SER A 96 22.12 15.65 2.23
N HIS A 97 23.00 15.29 3.15
CA HIS A 97 24.29 14.72 2.81
C HIS A 97 24.00 13.49 1.96
N SER A 98 23.87 13.71 0.65
CA SER A 98 23.54 12.68 -0.30
C SER A 98 24.59 11.61 -0.11
N ALA A 99 24.16 10.41 0.28
CA ALA A 99 25.07 9.29 0.32
C ALA A 99 25.81 9.24 -1.03
N PRO A 100 27.13 8.98 -1.02
CA PRO A 100 27.85 8.82 -2.27
C PRO A 100 27.12 7.79 -3.13
N PRO A 101 27.06 8.00 -4.45
CA PRO A 101 26.34 7.11 -5.35
C PRO A 101 26.80 5.66 -5.13
N SER A 102 25.85 4.71 -5.23
CA SER A 102 26.20 3.29 -5.16
C SER A 102 27.25 2.96 -6.22
N ILE A 103 28.10 1.96 -5.97
CA ILE A 103 29.09 1.48 -6.93
C ILE A 103 28.43 1.18 -8.29
N PHE A 104 27.20 0.65 -8.27
CA PHE A 104 26.43 0.42 -9.49
C PHE A 104 26.03 1.74 -10.19
N THR A 105 25.62 2.75 -9.42
CA THR A 105 25.29 4.08 -9.95
C THR A 105 26.52 4.74 -10.57
N GLU A 106 27.68 4.67 -9.93
CA GLU A 106 28.93 5.18 -10.46
C GLU A 106 29.35 4.45 -11.74
N ALA A 107 29.27 3.12 -11.74
CA ALA A 107 29.64 2.31 -12.91
C ALA A 107 28.72 2.57 -14.12
N CYS A 108 27.43 2.76 -13.90
CA CYS A 108 26.48 3.10 -14.97
C CYS A 108 26.65 4.54 -15.49
N ASN A 109 27.20 5.44 -14.66
CA ASN A 109 27.52 6.81 -15.07
C ASN A 109 28.91 6.92 -15.74
N ASN A 110 29.72 5.87 -15.67
CA ASN A 110 31.04 5.84 -16.30
C ASN A 110 30.91 5.38 -17.76
N GLU A 111 31.02 6.33 -18.68
CA GLU A 111 30.89 6.11 -20.13
C GLU A 111 31.83 4.99 -20.62
N THR A 112 33.09 4.97 -20.16
CA THR A 112 34.05 3.94 -20.54
C THR A 112 33.65 2.54 -20.09
N TYR A 113 33.14 2.39 -18.86
CA TYR A 113 32.67 1.08 -18.39
C TYR A 113 31.42 0.62 -19.15
N VAL A 114 30.50 1.54 -19.42
CA VAL A 114 29.29 1.26 -20.20
C VAL A 114 29.65 0.84 -21.63
N GLU A 115 30.58 1.52 -22.28
CA GLU A 115 31.07 1.19 -23.63
C GLU A 115 31.72 -0.20 -23.68
N ILE A 116 32.64 -0.50 -22.76
CA ILE A 116 33.31 -1.81 -22.69
C ILE A 116 32.28 -2.92 -22.44
N TRP A 117 31.32 -2.68 -21.55
CA TRP A 117 30.25 -3.64 -21.27
C TRP A 117 29.36 -3.87 -22.49
N ASN A 118 29.03 -2.81 -23.22
CA ASN A 118 28.21 -2.88 -24.43
C ASN A 118 28.94 -3.67 -25.54
N ASP A 119 30.23 -3.39 -25.78
CA ASP A 119 31.04 -4.17 -26.72
C ASP A 119 31.10 -5.66 -26.33
N PHE A 120 31.28 -5.95 -25.04
CA PHE A 120 31.30 -7.33 -24.55
C PHE A 120 29.95 -8.04 -24.78
N MET A 121 28.84 -7.39 -24.44
CA MET A 121 27.50 -7.96 -24.57
C MET A 121 27.07 -8.17 -26.02
N ASN A 122 27.58 -7.39 -26.97
CA ASN A 122 27.27 -7.52 -28.39
C ASN A 122 28.11 -8.58 -29.12
N ARG A 123 29.08 -9.22 -28.44
CA ARG A 123 29.87 -10.33 -29.00
C ARG A 123 29.08 -11.63 -29.00
N SER A 124 29.53 -12.59 -29.81
CA SER A 124 29.02 -13.96 -29.71
C SER A 124 29.43 -14.62 -28.39
N GLY A 125 28.66 -15.61 -27.93
CA GLY A 125 28.95 -16.32 -26.68
C GLY A 125 30.35 -16.97 -26.66
N GLU A 126 30.80 -17.52 -27.79
CA GLU A 126 32.15 -18.09 -27.90
C GLU A 126 33.24 -17.03 -27.76
N GLU A 127 33.03 -15.83 -28.29
CA GLU A 127 33.96 -14.72 -28.14
C GLU A 127 33.98 -14.19 -26.71
N GLN A 128 32.82 -14.13 -26.04
CA GLN A 128 32.73 -13.79 -24.63
C GLN A 128 33.53 -14.78 -23.78
N GLU A 129 33.41 -16.09 -24.04
CA GLU A 129 34.19 -17.12 -23.34
C GLU A 129 35.70 -16.95 -23.55
N ARG A 130 36.16 -16.69 -24.78
CA ARG A 130 37.58 -16.41 -25.07
C ARG A 130 38.10 -15.19 -24.31
N VAL A 131 37.31 -14.12 -24.24
CA VAL A 131 37.67 -12.89 -23.51
C VAL A 131 37.77 -13.15 -22.01
N LEU A 132 36.80 -13.87 -21.42
CA LEU A 132 36.83 -14.20 -20.00
C LEU A 132 38.03 -15.07 -19.62
N LEU A 133 38.34 -16.09 -20.43
CA LEU A 133 39.53 -16.94 -20.22
C LEU A 133 40.82 -16.12 -20.25
N TYR A 134 40.95 -15.21 -21.21
CA TYR A 134 42.11 -14.32 -21.29
C TYR A 134 42.25 -13.44 -20.04
N LEU A 135 41.15 -12.86 -19.55
CA LEU A 135 41.16 -12.02 -18.36
C LEU A 135 41.52 -12.82 -17.10
N GLU A 136 41.04 -14.06 -16.97
CA GLU A 136 41.41 -14.95 -15.87
C GLU A 136 42.92 -15.28 -15.90
N GLU A 137 43.46 -15.61 -17.08
CA GLU A 137 44.89 -15.87 -17.23
C GLU A 137 45.74 -14.63 -16.89
N GLU A 138 45.33 -13.44 -17.36
CA GLU A 138 46.02 -12.19 -17.04
C GLU A 138 45.96 -11.86 -15.55
N ALA A 139 44.82 -12.09 -14.89
CA ALA A 139 44.68 -11.92 -13.44
C ALA A 139 45.61 -12.89 -12.67
N ARG A 140 45.68 -14.15 -13.09
CA ARG A 140 46.59 -15.15 -12.51
C ARG A 140 48.05 -14.79 -12.72
N LYS A 141 48.42 -14.28 -13.89
CA LYS A 141 49.77 -13.78 -14.17
C LYS A 141 50.11 -12.60 -13.27
N LYS A 142 49.23 -11.60 -13.15
CA LYS A 142 49.40 -10.43 -12.26
C LYS A 142 49.56 -10.83 -10.79
N HIS A 143 48.81 -11.82 -10.31
CA HIS A 143 48.97 -12.32 -8.95
C HIS A 143 50.35 -12.96 -8.72
N LYS A 144 50.84 -13.77 -9.67
CA LYS A 144 52.17 -14.42 -9.57
C LYS A 144 53.35 -13.44 -9.49
N ARG A 145 53.25 -12.27 -10.14
CA ARG A 145 54.27 -11.20 -10.09
C ARG A 145 54.23 -10.40 -8.78
N ASN A 146 53.09 -10.43 -8.09
CA ASN A 146 52.85 -9.70 -6.86
C ASN A 146 52.96 -10.58 -5.60
N LEU A 147 53.35 -11.86 -5.73
CA LEU A 147 53.68 -12.67 -4.55
C LEU A 147 55.00 -12.15 -3.94
N PRO A 148 55.03 -11.76 -2.65
CA PRO A 148 56.29 -11.58 -1.96
C PRO A 148 57.02 -12.92 -1.93
N VAL A 149 58.29 -12.92 -2.36
CA VAL A 149 59.21 -14.04 -2.14
C VAL A 149 59.16 -14.36 -0.66
N LYS A 150 58.59 -15.52 -0.32
CA LYS A 150 58.58 -16.04 1.04
C LYS A 150 60.04 -16.25 1.44
N ASN A 151 60.59 -15.32 2.23
CA ASN A 151 61.87 -15.51 2.90
C ASN A 151 61.70 -16.61 3.95
N GLU A 152 61.78 -17.86 3.50
CA GLU A 152 62.22 -18.95 4.36
C GLU A 152 63.73 -18.78 4.49
N ASP A 153 64.19 -18.18 5.59
CA ASP A 153 65.44 -18.58 6.24
C ASP A 153 65.79 -17.68 7.44
N LYS A 154 65.94 -18.34 8.58
CA LYS A 154 66.77 -17.99 9.75
C LYS A 154 66.16 -17.00 10.75
N TRP A 155 65.54 -17.58 11.78
CA TRP A 155 65.87 -17.17 13.15
C TRP A 155 66.42 -18.39 13.91
N LYS A 156 67.51 -18.14 14.65
CA LYS A 156 68.29 -19.08 15.46
C LYS A 156 67.61 -19.40 16.78
#